data_AF-A0A8I1NPG8-F1
#
_entry.id   AF-A0A8I1NPG8-F1
#
_cell.length_a   1.000
_cell.length_b   1.000
_cell.length_c   1.000
_cell.angle_alpha   90.00
_cell.angle_beta   90.00
_cell.angle_gamma   90.00
#
_symmetry.space_group_name_H-M   'P 1'
#
loop_
_entity.id
_entity.type
_entity.pdbx_description
1 polymer ?
#
loop_
_entity_poly.entity_id
_entity_poly.type
_entity_poly.pdbx_seq_one_letter_code
_entity_poly.pdbx_strand_id
1 'polypeptide(L)'
;MSLKDRIEAKLIAAFAPERLAVINESHLHAGHQPDITGEGETHMRVRLVSAQFTGMGRLQRHRAVTELLKPELDAGLHALAIEPAAPGEPTRW
;
A
#
# COMPACT_ATOMS: atom_id res chain seq x y z
N MET A 1 -4.99 4.90 -16.38
CA MET A 1 -3.98 4.77 -15.31
C MET A 1 -4.47 3.66 -14.37
N SER A 2 -3.65 2.65 -14.11
CA SER A 2 -4.05 1.53 -13.24
C SER A 2 -4.24 1.99 -11.77
N LEU A 3 -4.90 1.19 -10.94
CA LEU A 3 -4.96 1.46 -9.51
C LEU A 3 -3.57 1.44 -8.90
N LYS A 4 -2.71 0.48 -9.26
CA LYS A 4 -1.30 0.45 -8.85
C LYS A 4 -0.61 1.78 -9.13
N ASP A 5 -0.71 2.30 -10.36
CA ASP A 5 -0.06 3.56 -10.74
C ASP A 5 -0.59 4.73 -9.89
N ARG A 6 -1.91 4.78 -9.62
CA ARG A 6 -2.51 5.84 -8.77
C ARG A 6 -1.99 5.78 -7.34
N ILE A 7 -1.89 4.58 -6.77
CA ILE A 7 -1.32 4.36 -5.44
C ILE A 7 0.15 4.80 -5.42
N GLU A 8 0.95 4.41 -6.41
CA GLU A 8 2.35 4.81 -6.54
C GLU A 8 2.50 6.33 -6.59
N ALA A 9 1.73 7.00 -7.46
CA ALA A 9 1.77 8.45 -7.59
C ALA A 9 1.42 9.17 -6.28
N LYS A 10 0.37 8.74 -5.58
CA LYS A 10 -0.03 9.30 -4.28
C LYS A 10 1.07 9.12 -3.22
N LEU A 11 1.65 7.92 -3.12
CA LEU A 11 2.70 7.62 -2.15
C LEU A 11 3.99 8.38 -2.43
N ILE A 12 4.37 8.50 -3.70
CA ILE A 12 5.54 9.29 -4.12
C ILE A 12 5.34 10.75 -3.73
N ALA A 13 4.19 11.33 -4.05
CA ALA A 13 3.89 12.73 -3.78
C ALA A 13 3.83 13.04 -2.26
N ALA A 14 3.22 12.15 -1.47
CA ALA A 14 3.02 12.40 -0.05
C ALA A 14 4.27 12.10 0.79
N PHE A 15 4.98 11.01 0.49
CA PHE A 15 6.03 10.49 1.37
C PHE A 15 7.44 10.61 0.82
N ALA A 16 7.63 10.97 -0.46
CA ALA A 16 8.94 11.02 -1.13
C ALA A 16 9.84 9.81 -0.74
N PRO A 17 9.36 8.57 -0.95
CA PRO A 17 10.02 7.38 -0.44
C PRO A 17 11.36 7.14 -1.13
N GLU A 18 12.35 6.71 -0.35
CA GLU A 18 13.65 6.23 -0.85
C GLU A 18 13.51 4.87 -1.56
N ARG A 19 12.50 4.09 -1.15
CA ARG A 19 12.16 2.81 -1.78
C ARG A 19 10.65 2.59 -1.71
N LEU A 20 10.06 2.19 -2.83
CA LEU A 20 8.63 1.91 -2.95
C LEU A 20 8.40 0.68 -3.82
N ALA A 21 7.52 -0.22 -3.38
CA ALA A 21 6.86 -1.19 -4.24
C ALA A 21 5.38 -1.25 -3.91
N VAL A 22 4.59 -1.25 -4.98
CA VAL A 22 3.16 -1.50 -4.95
C VAL A 22 2.91 -2.76 -5.76
N ILE A 23 2.45 -3.82 -5.08
CA ILE A 23 2.37 -5.17 -5.61
C ILE A 23 0.90 -5.57 -5.67
N ASN A 24 0.45 -6.03 -6.84
CA ASN A 24 -0.88 -6.59 -6.99
C ASN A 24 -0.88 -8.06 -6.56
N GLU A 25 -1.57 -8.34 -5.45
CA GLU A 25 -1.71 -9.68 -4.85
C GLU A 25 -3.10 -10.29 -5.13
N SER A 26 -3.93 -9.68 -5.98
CA SER A 26 -5.32 -10.11 -6.24
C SER A 26 -5.40 -11.59 -6.63
N HIS A 27 -4.48 -12.06 -7.46
CA HIS A 27 -4.40 -13.46 -7.90
C HIS A 27 -4.22 -14.46 -6.74
N LEU A 28 -3.62 -14.05 -5.61
CA LEU A 28 -3.46 -14.89 -4.42
C LEU A 28 -4.77 -15.07 -3.63
N HIS A 29 -5.80 -14.28 -3.95
CA HIS A 29 -7.07 -14.25 -3.24
C HIS A 29 -8.25 -14.70 -4.11
N ALA A 30 -7.99 -15.31 -5.26
CA ALA A 30 -9.00 -15.86 -6.15
C ALA A 30 -9.94 -16.83 -5.41
N GLY A 31 -11.25 -16.61 -5.51
CA GLY A 31 -12.29 -17.42 -4.88
C GLY A 31 -12.45 -17.23 -3.36
N HIS A 32 -11.73 -16.27 -2.74
CA HIS A 32 -11.89 -16.00 -1.30
C HIS A 32 -13.26 -15.39 -0.97
N GLN A 33 -13.81 -14.60 -1.89
CA GLN A 33 -15.21 -14.18 -1.90
C GLN A 33 -15.79 -14.39 -3.31
N PRO A 34 -17.13 -14.50 -3.47
CA PRO A 34 -17.76 -14.78 -4.76
C PRO A 34 -17.39 -13.80 -5.88
N ASP A 35 -17.08 -12.55 -5.53
CA ASP A 35 -16.71 -11.44 -6.40
C ASP A 35 -15.19 -11.26 -6.58
N ILE A 36 -14.37 -11.94 -5.77
CA ILE A 36 -12.90 -11.91 -5.91
C ILE A 36 -12.48 -13.04 -6.85
N THR A 37 -12.46 -12.76 -8.15
CA THR A 37 -12.08 -13.71 -9.19
C THR A 37 -10.57 -13.98 -9.25
N GLY A 38 -9.77 -13.17 -8.55
CA GLY A 38 -8.32 -13.16 -8.67
C GLY A 38 -7.79 -12.26 -9.79
N GLU A 39 -8.70 -11.77 -10.64
CA GLU A 39 -8.41 -10.80 -11.69
C GLU A 39 -8.57 -9.36 -11.16
N GLY A 40 -7.92 -8.41 -11.82
CA GLY A 40 -7.97 -6.99 -11.45
C GLY A 40 -7.01 -6.59 -10.33
N GLU A 41 -7.29 -5.45 -9.69
CA GLU A 41 -6.45 -4.82 -8.66
C GLU A 41 -7.29 -4.60 -7.38
N THR A 42 -7.64 -5.69 -6.69
CA THR A 42 -8.50 -5.66 -5.50
C THR A 42 -7.71 -5.88 -4.20
N HIS A 43 -6.57 -6.56 -4.27
CA HIS A 43 -5.68 -6.78 -3.13
C HIS A 43 -4.30 -6.24 -3.46
N MET A 44 -3.86 -5.26 -2.68
CA MET A 44 -2.59 -4.57 -2.92
C MET A 44 -1.70 -4.67 -1.69
N ARG A 45 -0.40 -4.87 -1.92
CA ARG A 45 0.64 -4.68 -0.90
C ARG A 45 1.45 -3.44 -1.23
N VAL A 46 1.70 -2.64 -0.20
CA VAL A 46 2.59 -1.49 -0.26
C VAL A 46 3.75 -1.71 0.69
N ARG A 47 4.96 -1.67 0.14
CA ARG A 47 6.22 -1.60 0.89
C ARG A 47 6.85 -0.24 0.62
N LEU A 48 7.10 0.52 1.67
CA LEU A 48 7.66 1.86 1.50
C LEU A 48 8.66 2.22 2.60
N VAL A 49 9.78 2.81 2.18
CA VAL A 49 10.80 3.37 3.05
C VAL A 49 10.82 4.89 2.85
N SER A 50 10.61 5.65 3.92
CA SER A 50 10.65 7.13 3.87
C SER A 50 11.16 7.72 5.18
N ALA A 51 12.00 8.75 5.07
CA ALA A 51 12.48 9.53 6.21
C ALA A 51 11.34 10.16 7.03
N GLN A 52 10.17 10.40 6.42
CA GLN A 52 8.99 10.93 7.12
C GLN A 52 8.48 10.00 8.23
N PHE A 53 8.81 8.70 8.20
CA PHE A 53 8.41 7.76 9.25
C PHE A 53 9.32 7.76 10.48
N THR A 54 10.41 8.53 10.46
CA THR A 54 11.35 8.65 11.58
C THR A 54 10.62 9.22 12.80
N GLY A 55 10.78 8.55 13.95
CA GLY A 55 10.11 8.94 15.19
C GLY A 55 8.61 8.60 15.27
N MET A 56 7.97 8.15 14.18
CA MET A 56 6.59 7.67 14.22
C MET A 56 6.52 6.22 14.74
N GLY A 57 5.53 5.93 15.58
CA GLY A 57 5.21 4.56 15.97
C GLY A 57 4.52 3.78 14.85
N ARG A 58 4.55 2.44 14.91
CA ARG A 58 3.94 1.55 13.90
C ARG A 58 2.51 1.94 13.52
N LEU A 59 1.64 2.15 14.50
CA LEU A 59 0.23 2.50 14.24
C LEU A 59 0.09 3.86 13.51
N GLN A 60 0.92 4.84 13.86
CA GLN A 60 0.88 6.17 13.22
C GLN A 60 1.28 6.07 11.75
N ARG A 61 2.32 5.29 11.42
CA ARG A 61 2.75 5.07 10.04
C ARG A 61 1.66 4.38 9.20
N HIS A 62 1.06 3.32 9.75
CA HIS A 62 -0.05 2.64 9.10
C HIS A 62 -1.22 3.59 8.86
N ARG A 63 -1.64 4.38 9.87
CA ARG A 63 -2.71 5.37 9.71
C ARG A 63 -2.37 6.40 8.64
N ALA A 64 -1.15 6.95 8.62
CA ALA A 64 -0.75 7.93 7.61
C ALA A 64 -0.92 7.38 6.17
N VAL A 65 -0.50 6.14 5.93
CA VAL A 65 -0.64 5.49 4.62
C VAL A 65 -2.09 5.14 4.31
N THR A 66 -2.83 4.58 5.28
CA THR A 66 -4.24 4.23 5.11
C THR A 66 -5.11 5.46 4.83
N GLU A 67 -4.93 6.57 5.55
CA GLU A 67 -5.68 7.81 5.34
C GLU A 67 -5.41 8.38 3.94
N LEU A 68 -4.16 8.38 3.48
CA LEU A 68 -3.82 8.82 2.13
C LEU A 68 -4.51 7.98 1.05
N LEU A 69 -4.60 6.67 1.27
CA LEU A 69 -5.16 5.71 0.31
C LEU A 69 -6.64 5.41 0.53
N LYS A 70 -7.28 6.04 1.52
CA LYS A 70 -8.70 5.90 1.82
C LYS A 70 -9.60 6.09 0.60
N PRO A 71 -9.38 7.06 -0.30
CA PRO A 71 -10.21 7.20 -1.49
C PRO A 71 -10.15 5.99 -2.43
N GLU A 72 -9.05 5.23 -2.47
CA GLU A 72 -8.97 4.02 -3.30
C GLU A 72 -9.69 2.83 -2.62
N LEU A 73 -9.62 2.74 -1.29
CA LEU A 73 -10.41 1.78 -0.49
C LEU A 73 -11.91 2.02 -0.70
N ASP A 74 -12.33 3.28 -0.57
CA ASP A 74 -13.73 3.67 -0.76
C ASP A 74 -14.20 3.47 -2.22
N ALA A 75 -13.27 3.43 -3.20
CA ALA A 75 -13.54 3.21 -4.62
C ALA A 75 -13.49 1.72 -5.05
N GLY A 76 -13.31 0.78 -4.12
CA GLY A 76 -13.40 -0.66 -4.39
C GLY A 76 -12.10 -1.45 -4.25
N LEU A 77 -11.00 -0.85 -3.79
CA LEU A 77 -9.87 -1.64 -3.30
C LEU A 77 -10.31 -2.45 -2.07
N HIS A 78 -10.26 -3.77 -2.16
CA HIS A 78 -10.77 -4.66 -1.12
C HIS A 78 -9.82 -4.75 0.08
N ALA A 79 -8.52 -4.93 -0.18
CA ALA A 79 -7.53 -5.11 0.89
C ALA A 79 -6.21 -4.42 0.58
N LEU A 80 -5.59 -3.88 1.63
CA LEU A 80 -4.31 -3.19 1.57
C LEU A 80 -3.38 -3.68 2.68
N ALA A 81 -2.33 -4.41 2.31
CA ALA A 81 -1.22 -4.74 3.21
C ALA A 81 -0.18 -3.62 3.18
N ILE A 82 0.26 -3.13 4.34
CA ILE A 82 1.17 -1.99 4.43
C ILE A 82 2.39 -2.38 5.27
N GLU A 83 3.57 -2.12 4.74
CA GLU A 83 4.87 -2.33 5.40
C GLU A 83 5.68 -1.01 5.34
N PRO A 84 5.41 -0.05 6.24
CA PRO A 84 6.09 1.24 6.28
C PRO A 84 7.31 1.20 7.20
N ALA A 85 8.46 1.65 6.70
CA ALA A 85 9.72 1.71 7.46
C ALA A 85 10.43 3.05 7.29
N ALA A 86 11.14 3.49 8.33
CA ALA A 86 12.10 4.57 8.22
C ALA A 86 13.45 4.04 7.67
N PRO A 87 14.32 4.91 7.13
CA PRO A 87 15.64 4.50 6.67
C PRO A 87 16.44 3.82 7.80
N GLY A 88 17.11 2.72 7.47
CA GLY A 88 17.89 1.93 8.43
C GLY A 88 17.09 0.94 9.27
N GLU A 89 15.75 0.93 9.19
CA GLU A 89 14.94 -0.08 9.87
C GLU A 89 14.84 -1.40 9.08
N PRO A 90 14.61 -2.54 9.76
CA PRO A 90 14.42 -3.83 9.10
C PRO A 90 13.23 -3.80 8.13
N THR A 91 13.44 -4.30 6.91
CA THR A 91 12.40 -4.38 5.87
C THR A 91 12.34 -5.79 5.28
N ARG A 92 11.18 -6.18 4.74
CA ARG A 92 10.97 -7.44 4.04
C ARG A 92 10.76 -7.13 2.57
N TRP A 93 11.79 -7.29 1.74
CA TRP A 93 11.71 -7.09 0.30
C TRP A 93 11.81 -8.43 -0.41
#